data_AF-A0A3B9EQ80-F1
#
_entry.id   AF-A0A3B9EQ80-F1
#
_cell.length_a   1.000
_cell.length_b   1.000
_cell.length_c   1.000
_cell.angle_alpha   90.00
_cell.angle_beta   90.00
_cell.angle_gamma   90.00
#
_symmetry.space_group_name_H-M   'P 1'
#
loop_
_entity.id
_entity.type
_entity.pdbx_description
1 polymer ?
#
loop_
_entity_poly.entity_id
_entity_poly.type
_entity_poly.pdbx_seq_one_letter_code
_entity_poly.pdbx_strand_id
1 'polypeptide(L)'
;MSLGTWKRGLAMLGLTALIAGTAACSDFSGADIEATTHDQTDDSEKRNTLFGEGGISLWGDSNSDTSGGALGVNSFLWRATLDTIAFMPVSTADPFGGVILTDWHSTEEAPNERFKLNVYILGRTLRADGVRVAV
;
A
#
# COMPACT_ATOMS: atom_id res chain seq x y z
N MET A 1 -34.92 -35.21 29.34
CA MET A 1 -34.27 -34.13 28.55
C MET A 1 -33.70 -33.10 29.51
N SER A 2 -32.37 -32.98 29.66
CA SER A 2 -31.67 -31.69 29.88
C SER A 2 -30.16 -31.95 30.05
N LEU A 3 -29.47 -32.20 28.94
CA LEU A 3 -27.99 -32.24 28.86
C LEU A 3 -27.43 -30.98 28.16
N GLY A 4 -28.25 -29.93 28.00
CA GLY A 4 -28.00 -28.82 27.07
C GLY A 4 -27.47 -27.52 27.68
N THR A 5 -27.33 -27.40 29.00
CA THR A 5 -26.99 -26.13 29.66
C THR A 5 -25.49 -25.89 29.85
N TRP A 6 -24.65 -26.92 29.86
CA TRP A 6 -23.20 -26.77 30.08
C TRP A 6 -22.46 -26.16 28.89
N LYS A 7 -22.81 -26.57 27.66
CA LYS A 7 -22.11 -26.10 26.44
C LYS A 7 -22.33 -24.61 26.14
N ARG A 8 -23.42 -24.03 26.65
CA ARG A 8 -23.77 -22.61 26.48
C ARG A 8 -22.98 -21.69 27.41
N GLY A 9 -22.59 -22.17 28.60
CA GLY A 9 -21.76 -21.39 29.54
C GLY A 9 -20.33 -21.19 29.05
N LEU A 10 -19.76 -22.21 28.41
CA LEU A 10 -18.39 -22.13 27.88
C LEU A 10 -18.29 -21.21 26.65
N ALA A 11 -19.34 -21.12 25.84
CA ALA A 11 -19.40 -20.22 24.68
C ALA A 11 -19.50 -18.73 25.07
N MET A 12 -20.05 -18.41 26.25
CA MET A 12 -20.18 -17.03 26.73
C MET A 12 -18.87 -16.44 27.28
N LEU A 13 -17.93 -17.27 27.73
CA LEU A 13 -16.60 -16.82 28.20
C LEU A 13 -15.61 -16.58 27.06
N GLY A 14 -15.82 -17.17 25.89
CA GLY A 14 -14.98 -16.93 24.70
C GLY A 14 -15.27 -15.60 24.00
N LEU A 15 -16.51 -15.09 24.11
CA LEU A 15 -16.95 -13.89 23.38
C LEU A 15 -16.57 -12.58 24.09
N THR A 16 -16.40 -12.58 25.41
CA THR A 16 -16.01 -11.40 26.19
C THR A 16 -14.52 -11.08 26.12
N ALA A 17 -13.67 -12.02 25.69
CA ALA A 17 -12.23 -11.77 25.51
C ALA A 17 -11.90 -11.00 24.21
N LEU A 18 -12.85 -10.87 23.27
CA LEU A 18 -12.60 -10.24 21.98
C LEU A 18 -12.92 -8.72 21.97
N ILE A 19 -13.55 -8.19 23.03
CA ILE A 19 -14.00 -6.78 23.11
C ILE A 19 -13.00 -5.89 23.87
N ALA A 20 -11.98 -6.46 24.54
CA ALA A 20 -10.97 -5.70 25.28
C ALA A 20 -9.81 -5.14 24.41
N GLY A 21 -9.86 -5.30 23.09
CA GLY A 21 -8.74 -4.99 22.18
C GLY A 21 -8.70 -3.57 21.58
N THR A 22 -9.67 -2.70 21.85
CA THR A 22 -9.74 -1.36 21.24
C THR A 22 -9.77 -0.24 22.28
N ALA A 23 -8.67 -0.06 23.00
CA ALA A 23 -8.42 1.13 23.79
C ALA A 23 -6.92 1.47 23.75
N ALA A 24 -6.43 1.85 22.57
CA ALA A 24 -5.10 2.43 22.40
C ALA A 24 -5.11 3.47 21.27
N CYS A 25 -6.04 4.42 21.35
CA CYS A 25 -6.03 5.65 20.54
C CYS A 25 -6.68 6.77 21.37
N SER A 26 -5.92 7.41 22.28
CA SER A 26 -6.06 8.83 22.64
C SER A 26 -5.07 9.21 23.74
N ASP A 27 -3.84 9.55 23.37
CA ASP A 27 -3.02 10.47 24.15
C ASP A 27 -2.24 11.37 23.18
N PHE A 28 -2.94 12.40 22.70
CA PHE A 28 -2.33 13.59 22.13
C PHE A 28 -2.00 14.50 23.31
N SER A 29 -0.80 14.36 23.85
CA SER A 29 -0.23 15.31 24.82
C SER A 29 0.65 16.29 24.06
N GLY A 30 0.13 17.49 23.81
CA GLY A 30 0.93 18.62 23.39
C GLY A 30 1.45 19.32 24.64
N ALA A 31 2.78 19.32 24.86
CA ALA A 31 3.31 19.95 26.07
C ALA A 31 4.77 20.41 26.09
N ASP A 32 5.55 20.52 25.00
CA ASP A 32 6.92 21.08 25.13
C ASP A 32 7.61 21.29 23.77
N ILE A 33 7.48 22.49 23.22
CA ILE A 33 8.51 23.02 22.31
C ILE A 33 9.59 23.62 23.21
N GLU A 34 10.54 22.80 23.63
CA GLU A 34 11.77 23.27 24.26
C GLU A 34 12.81 23.50 23.16
N ALA A 35 13.12 24.77 22.91
CA ALA A 35 14.13 25.19 21.96
C ALA A 35 15.51 24.77 22.48
N THR A 36 15.96 23.58 22.09
CA THR A 36 17.34 23.14 22.27
C THR A 36 18.13 23.43 21.00
N THR A 37 19.03 24.40 21.11
CA THR A 37 20.11 24.66 20.17
C THR A 37 20.92 23.37 19.98
N HIS A 38 20.80 22.75 18.81
CA HIS A 38 21.62 21.60 18.45
C HIS A 38 22.91 22.10 17.80
N ASP A 39 23.95 22.26 18.62
CA ASP A 39 25.34 22.39 18.18
C ASP A 39 25.81 21.01 17.70
N GLN A 40 25.90 20.82 16.39
CA GLN A 40 26.42 19.58 15.79
C GLN A 40 27.94 19.65 15.71
N THR A 41 28.61 19.23 16.77
CA THR A 41 29.96 18.67 16.64
C THR A 41 29.83 17.22 16.20
N ASP A 42 30.11 16.98 14.92
CA ASP A 42 30.23 15.66 14.31
C ASP A 42 31.39 14.88 14.94
N ASP A 43 31.11 14.12 15.99
CA ASP A 43 32.00 13.05 16.45
C ASP A 43 31.47 11.70 15.96
N SER A 44 32.03 11.31 14.81
CA SER A 44 31.96 9.94 14.28
C SER A 44 32.70 8.98 15.20
N GLU A 45 32.08 8.57 16.30
CA GLU A 45 32.60 7.49 17.13
C GLU A 45 31.57 6.37 17.34
N LYS A 46 31.96 5.17 16.87
CA LYS A 46 31.61 3.86 17.43
C LYS A 46 30.11 3.54 17.49
N ARG A 47 29.59 3.11 16.35
CA ARG A 47 28.35 2.33 16.27
C ARG A 47 28.61 0.97 16.94
N ASN A 48 28.23 0.81 18.20
CA ASN A 48 28.31 -0.48 18.88
C ASN A 48 27.23 -1.40 18.31
N THR A 49 27.64 -2.37 17.49
CA THR A 49 26.82 -3.52 17.10
C THR A 49 26.58 -4.40 18.33
N LEU A 50 25.35 -4.89 18.50
CA LEU A 50 24.92 -5.63 19.71
C LEU A 50 25.57 -7.01 19.90
N PHE A 51 26.41 -7.46 18.97
CA PHE A 51 27.12 -8.74 19.05
C PHE A 51 28.56 -8.59 18.52
N GLY A 52 29.30 -7.61 19.06
CA GLY A 52 30.74 -7.50 18.89
C GLY A 52 31.26 -7.32 17.45
N GLU A 53 32.57 -7.18 17.37
CA GLU A 53 33.37 -6.98 16.17
C GLU A 53 33.21 -8.18 15.21
N GLY A 54 32.22 -8.09 14.30
CA GLY A 54 31.89 -9.15 13.33
C GLY A 54 30.45 -9.70 13.40
N GLY A 55 29.53 -9.06 14.12
CA GLY A 55 28.13 -9.49 14.24
C GLY A 55 27.22 -9.14 13.05
N ILE A 56 26.24 -10.02 12.80
CA ILE A 56 25.21 -9.93 11.75
C ILE A 56 24.50 -8.57 11.67
N SER A 57 24.61 -7.87 10.54
CA SER A 57 23.79 -6.69 10.23
C SER A 57 22.38 -7.16 9.82
N LEU A 58 21.53 -7.46 10.80
CA LEU A 58 20.15 -7.89 10.57
C LEU A 58 19.22 -6.70 10.21
N TRP A 59 19.69 -5.46 10.38
CA TRP A 59 18.92 -4.24 10.18
C TRP A 59 19.82 -3.11 9.67
N GLY A 60 20.09 -3.08 8.37
CA GLY A 60 20.68 -1.90 7.73
C GLY A 60 21.92 -2.20 6.89
N ASP A 61 21.67 -2.66 5.67
CA ASP A 61 22.40 -2.15 4.50
C ASP A 61 21.34 -1.71 3.48
N SER A 62 20.94 -0.44 3.57
CA SER A 62 20.05 0.19 2.59
C SER A 62 20.89 0.76 1.46
N ASN A 63 21.57 -0.11 0.72
CA ASN A 63 21.90 0.17 -0.68
C ASN A 63 20.66 -0.14 -1.51
N SER A 64 19.70 0.78 -1.49
CA SER A 64 18.48 0.73 -2.29
C SER A 64 18.76 1.15 -3.73
N ASP A 65 19.73 0.51 -4.39
CA ASP A 65 19.97 0.69 -5.81
C ASP A 65 19.67 -0.63 -6.54
N THR A 66 18.42 -0.71 -7.01
CA THR A 66 17.95 -1.52 -8.13
C THR A 66 18.21 -3.03 -8.07
N SER A 67 17.17 -3.81 -7.71
CA SER A 67 16.96 -5.12 -8.36
C SER A 67 15.55 -5.69 -8.12
N GLY A 68 14.70 -5.68 -9.16
CA GLY A 68 13.73 -6.75 -9.39
C GLY A 68 12.35 -6.75 -8.70
N GLY A 69 11.89 -5.67 -8.06
CA GLY A 69 10.59 -5.67 -7.35
C GLY A 69 9.66 -4.55 -7.80
N ALA A 70 8.59 -4.91 -8.53
CA ALA A 70 7.49 -4.06 -9.00
C ALA A 70 7.91 -2.80 -9.79
N LEU A 71 7.45 -2.68 -11.04
CA LEU A 71 7.53 -1.42 -11.77
C LEU A 71 6.71 -0.38 -11.01
N GLY A 72 7.35 0.41 -10.14
CA GLY A 72 6.62 1.42 -9.39
C GLY A 72 5.79 2.29 -10.33
N VAL A 73 4.48 2.30 -10.12
CA VAL A 73 3.55 3.05 -10.95
C VAL A 73 3.30 4.40 -10.28
N ASN A 74 3.20 5.47 -11.06
CA ASN A 74 2.78 6.76 -10.52
C ASN A 74 1.30 6.71 -10.08
N SER A 75 1.03 6.99 -8.80
CA SER A 75 -0.33 6.92 -8.24
C SER A 75 -1.31 7.94 -8.83
N PHE A 76 -0.81 9.11 -9.26
CA PHE A 76 -1.65 10.12 -9.92
C PHE A 76 -2.04 9.67 -11.32
N LEU A 77 -1.10 9.15 -12.12
CA LEU A 77 -1.40 8.60 -13.45
C LEU A 77 -2.38 7.42 -13.35
N TRP A 78 -2.18 6.53 -12.38
CA TRP A 78 -3.07 5.40 -12.14
C TRP A 78 -4.50 5.85 -11.85
N ARG A 79 -4.67 6.77 -10.88
CA ARG A 79 -6.00 7.27 -10.51
C ARG A 79 -6.66 8.06 -11.63
N ALA A 80 -5.93 8.94 -12.30
CA ALA A 80 -6.45 9.73 -13.42
C ALA A 80 -6.91 8.84 -14.58
N THR A 81 -6.16 7.76 -14.86
CA THR A 81 -6.52 6.80 -15.90
C THR A 81 -7.82 6.09 -15.54
N LEU A 82 -7.92 5.54 -14.32
CA LEU A 82 -9.12 4.84 -13.87
C LEU A 82 -10.37 5.72 -13.88
N ASP A 83 -10.24 6.98 -13.46
CA ASP A 83 -11.35 7.93 -13.47
C ASP A 83 -11.82 8.23 -14.91
N THR A 84 -10.87 8.37 -15.84
CA THR A 84 -11.18 8.65 -17.26
C THR A 84 -11.91 7.49 -17.93
N ILE A 85 -11.54 6.25 -17.61
CA ILE A 85 -12.13 5.05 -18.23
C ILE A 85 -13.28 4.44 -17.40
N ALA A 86 -13.74 5.13 -16.36
CA ALA A 86 -14.75 4.62 -15.42
C ALA A 86 -16.11 4.29 -16.05
N PHE A 87 -16.35 4.73 -17.29
CA PHE A 87 -17.55 4.39 -18.06
C PHE A 87 -17.50 2.98 -18.67
N MET A 88 -16.33 2.34 -18.73
CA MET A 88 -16.16 0.98 -19.25
C MET A 88 -15.93 -0.04 -18.14
N PRO A 89 -16.41 -1.29 -18.30
CA PRO A 89 -16.07 -2.37 -17.37
C PRO A 89 -14.57 -2.68 -17.41
N VAL A 90 -13.93 -2.68 -16.23
CA VAL A 90 -12.52 -3.06 -16.07
C VAL A 90 -12.45 -4.58 -15.88
N SER A 91 -11.72 -5.24 -16.78
CA SER A 91 -11.51 -6.70 -16.79
C SER A 91 -10.39 -7.12 -15.83
N THR A 92 -9.29 -6.36 -15.83
CA THR A 92 -8.11 -6.63 -15.00
C THR A 92 -7.34 -5.34 -14.77
N ALA A 93 -6.86 -5.11 -13.55
CA ALA A 93 -6.04 -3.96 -13.20
C ALA A 93 -4.92 -4.40 -12.25
N ASP A 94 -3.67 -4.32 -12.72
CA ASP A 94 -2.47 -4.59 -11.93
C ASP A 94 -1.79 -3.26 -11.51
N PRO A 95 -1.91 -2.86 -10.23
CA PRO A 95 -1.37 -1.61 -9.72
C PRO A 95 0.17 -1.61 -9.56
N PHE A 96 0.80 -2.78 -9.61
CA PHE A 96 2.26 -2.92 -9.49
C PHE A 96 2.94 -3.03 -10.85
N GLY A 97 2.25 -3.58 -11.85
CA GLY A 97 2.71 -3.65 -13.24
C GLY A 97 2.31 -2.44 -14.08
N GLY A 98 1.33 -1.65 -13.60
CA GLY A 98 0.81 -0.49 -14.34
C GLY A 98 -0.04 -0.90 -15.54
N VAL A 99 -0.70 -2.06 -15.48
CA VAL A 99 -1.51 -2.59 -16.59
C VAL A 99 -2.98 -2.51 -16.24
N ILE A 100 -3.78 -1.93 -17.13
CA ILE A 100 -5.24 -1.88 -17.00
C ILE A 100 -5.85 -2.38 -18.31
N LEU A 101 -6.69 -3.42 -18.23
CA LEU A 101 -7.43 -3.98 -19.34
C LEU A 101 -8.92 -3.77 -19.12
N THR A 102 -9.60 -3.26 -20.13
CA THR A 102 -11.06 -3.19 -20.14
C THR A 102 -11.68 -4.41 -20.82
N ASP A 103 -12.98 -4.59 -20.63
CA ASP A 103 -13.79 -5.47 -21.46
C ASP A 103 -14.18 -4.75 -22.77
N TRP A 104 -14.90 -5.48 -23.62
CA TRP A 104 -15.53 -4.92 -24.82
C TRP A 104 -16.65 -3.95 -24.43
N HIS A 105 -16.58 -2.73 -24.93
CA HIS A 105 -17.60 -1.71 -24.73
C HIS A 105 -18.07 -1.14 -26.07
N SER A 106 -19.35 -0.80 -26.16
CA SER A 106 -19.99 -0.13 -27.31
C SER A 106 -20.74 1.09 -26.81
N THR A 107 -20.63 2.22 -27.51
CA THR A 107 -21.34 3.44 -27.17
C THR A 107 -22.74 3.46 -27.78
N GLU A 108 -23.66 4.25 -27.22
CA GLU A 108 -25.01 4.41 -27.77
C GLU A 108 -25.01 5.06 -29.17
N GLU A 109 -23.99 5.86 -29.47
CA GLU A 109 -23.79 6.51 -30.76
C GLU A 109 -23.39 5.50 -31.87
N ALA A 110 -22.72 4.40 -31.51
CA ALA A 110 -22.22 3.40 -32.45
C ALA A 110 -22.35 1.95 -31.91
N PRO A 111 -23.58 1.38 -31.88
CA PRO A 111 -23.83 0.07 -31.27
C PRO A 111 -23.18 -1.12 -32.00
N ASN A 112 -22.81 -0.94 -33.27
CA ASN A 112 -22.14 -1.98 -34.06
C ASN A 112 -20.62 -1.95 -33.94
N GLU A 113 -20.07 -0.94 -33.26
CA GLU A 113 -18.63 -0.83 -33.01
C GLU A 113 -18.35 -1.20 -31.56
N ARG A 114 -17.40 -2.12 -31.36
CA ARG A 114 -16.92 -2.50 -30.04
C ARG A 114 -15.44 -2.30 -30.01
N PHE A 115 -14.98 -1.63 -28.96
CA PHE A 115 -13.57 -1.44 -28.71
C PHE A 115 -13.21 -1.93 -27.31
N LYS A 116 -11.95 -2.26 -27.13
CA LYS A 116 -11.35 -2.62 -25.86
C LYS A 116 -10.12 -1.76 -25.69
N LEU A 117 -9.81 -1.32 -24.48
CA LEU A 117 -8.59 -0.59 -24.19
C LEU A 117 -7.61 -1.45 -23.41
N ASN A 118 -6.36 -1.43 -23.85
CA ASN A 118 -5.20 -1.93 -23.11
C ASN A 118 -4.33 -0.73 -22.73
N VAL A 119 -4.29 -0.39 -21.45
CA VAL A 119 -3.57 0.76 -20.92
C VAL A 119 -2.35 0.31 -20.14
N TYR A 120 -1.23 0.97 -20.37
CA TYR A 120 0.06 0.70 -19.75
C TYR A 120 0.63 1.99 -19.16
N ILE A 121 1.07 1.93 -17.91
CA ILE A 121 1.75 3.02 -17.21
C ILE A 121 3.20 2.60 -16.98
N LEU A 122 4.11 3.30 -17.65
CA LEU A 122 5.48 2.82 -17.89
C LEU A 122 6.49 3.24 -16.81
N GLY A 123 6.09 4.00 -15.80
CA GLY A 123 7.00 4.39 -14.74
C GLY A 123 6.42 5.25 -13.63
N ARG A 124 7.33 5.73 -12.77
CA ARG A 124 7.03 6.49 -11.55
C ARG A 124 6.91 7.99 -11.75
N THR A 125 7.46 8.52 -12.85
CA THR A 125 7.47 9.95 -13.10
C THR A 125 6.15 10.42 -13.71
N LEU A 126 5.71 11.60 -13.32
CA LEU A 126 4.51 12.23 -13.88
C LEU A 126 4.86 12.84 -15.24
N ARG A 127 4.82 12.04 -16.30
CA ARG A 127 5.07 12.50 -17.67
C ARG A 127 3.95 12.05 -18.61
N ALA A 128 3.70 12.84 -19.65
CA ALA A 128 2.65 12.54 -20.63
C ALA A 128 2.95 11.27 -21.44
N ASP A 129 4.22 10.99 -21.74
CA ASP A 129 4.67 9.75 -22.39
C ASP A 129 4.66 8.54 -21.45
N GLY A 130 4.35 8.76 -20.17
CA GLY A 130 4.28 7.72 -19.14
C GLY A 130 3.05 6.83 -19.23
N VAL A 131 2.05 7.17 -20.06
CA VAL A 131 0.85 6.37 -20.30
C VAL A 131 0.76 6.01 -21.78
N ARG A 132 0.52 4.72 -22.07
CA ARG A 132 0.28 4.22 -23.43
C ARG A 132 -1.04 3.48 -23.49
N VAL A 133 -1.77 3.68 -24.58
CA VAL A 133 -3.07 3.05 -24.82
C VAL A 133 -3.05 2.37 -26.18
N ALA A 134 -3.53 1.12 -26.21
CA ALA A 134 -3.83 0.39 -27.44
C ALA A 134 -5.32 0.03 -27.45
N VAL A 135 -5.93 0.03 -28.64
CA VAL A 135 -7.35 -0.23 -28.90
C VAL A 135 -7.50 -1.50 -29.75
#